data_AF-A0A2S8GS80-F1
#
_entry.id   AF-A0A2S8GS80-F1
#
_cell.length_a   1.000
_cell.length_b   1.000
_cell.length_c   1.000
_cell.angle_alpha   90.00
_cell.angle_beta   90.00
_cell.angle_gamma   90.00
#
_symmetry.space_group_name_H-M   'P 1'
#
loop_
_entity.id
_entity.type
_entity.pdbx_description
1 polymer ?
#
loop_
_entity_poly.entity_id
_entity_poly.type
_entity_poly.pdbx_seq_one_letter_code
_entity_poly.pdbx_strand_id
1 'polypeptide(L)'
;MTPQEREELGALISSLLDESLTADDRQRIEELLQDDPAAQQYYVEQCQLHSILAWEHGVLTSTPFESATLTAAMNDETSAKSSIYLWQLCALAATILFLATFAWSVYLASTAEQQEGPPPVAQVEPPAPTVPWNERTSFGEFSKGRGAQLSVPELLLDLQQGDLLRSGRYLLTEGFAEITFNNDVEVVVESPAEFDIVSDMKLVMRRGRISTIVSPEGKGFTVETPSIELTDFGTEFAVEVSSDRTSEVHVFSGEVEVTPKLAYKGMERLELITNQATRVRQMSGIPEGIDIDHDRFVRRLNESTPQDSGYEQMMRELAPTQFFQMAPTPDGITLTDHGSRKSDAVLLTQGMDQPPFKPGRVGSSLYLGGPGALAYAKVPNYQPIDTGEITVCAWVKAESRPAWAAIAKHWSIEFDLQGEPSGLGGQFHFGLHEFLGDLEVQVRDRNQEVVALRELQPLPLGQWQHVAFVVDGSHLRLYRNGVEIDSAKCDGLATDGPKSMGIGAKLSPDCTETDPRNPGYWQGRIDELAIFDRALTPAELTRLSETAPQ
;
A
#
# COMPACT_ATOMS: atom_id res chain seq x y z
N MET A 1 -20.60 -32.16 14.71
CA MET A 1 -20.13 -33.25 13.86
C MET A 1 -19.17 -34.19 14.61
N THR A 2 -19.50 -35.47 14.70
CA THR A 2 -18.65 -36.53 15.28
C THR A 2 -17.58 -37.01 14.29
N PRO A 3 -16.50 -37.69 14.72
CA PRO A 3 -15.46 -38.19 13.81
C PRO A 3 -15.99 -39.18 12.75
N GLN A 4 -16.98 -39.99 13.11
CA GLN A 4 -17.59 -40.97 12.20
C GLN A 4 -18.46 -40.28 11.13
N GLU A 5 -19.24 -39.27 11.52
CA GLU A 5 -20.03 -38.44 10.59
C GLU A 5 -19.12 -37.61 9.66
N ARG A 6 -17.94 -37.19 10.13
CA ARG A 6 -16.96 -36.48 9.30
C ARG A 6 -16.34 -37.37 8.22
N GLU A 7 -16.05 -38.62 8.55
CA GLU A 7 -15.53 -39.61 7.60
C GLU A 7 -16.60 -40.00 6.57
N GLU A 8 -17.85 -40.21 7.01
CA GLU A 8 -19.01 -40.44 6.14
C GLU A 8 -19.24 -39.26 5.18
N LEU A 9 -19.26 -38.02 5.70
CA LEU A 9 -19.44 -36.81 4.90
C LEU A 9 -18.31 -36.61 3.89
N GLY A 10 -17.06 -36.92 4.25
CA GLY A 10 -15.92 -36.84 3.33
C GLY A 10 -16.04 -37.81 2.13
N ALA A 11 -16.49 -39.03 2.37
CA ALA A 11 -16.71 -40.02 1.32
C ALA A 11 -17.87 -39.62 0.37
N LEU A 12 -18.94 -39.06 0.93
CA LEU A 12 -20.08 -38.54 0.18
C LEU A 12 -19.69 -37.31 -0.68
N ILE A 13 -18.90 -36.38 -0.14
CA ILE A 13 -18.38 -35.22 -0.89
C ILE A 13 -17.48 -35.67 -2.05
N SER A 14 -16.60 -36.65 -1.82
CA SER A 14 -15.74 -37.16 -2.90
C SER A 14 -16.58 -37.76 -4.03
N SER A 15 -17.61 -38.53 -3.69
CA SER A 15 -18.55 -39.11 -4.66
C SER A 15 -19.38 -38.04 -5.39
N LEU A 16 -19.66 -36.91 -4.72
CA LEU A 16 -20.35 -35.74 -5.30
C LEU A 16 -19.53 -35.11 -6.41
N LEU A 17 -18.23 -34.93 -6.13
CA LEU A 17 -17.28 -34.27 -7.02
C LEU A 17 -16.92 -35.17 -8.22
N ASP A 18 -16.94 -36.48 -8.04
CA ASP A 18 -16.73 -37.47 -9.11
C ASP A 18 -18.02 -37.76 -9.93
N GLU A 19 -19.08 -36.96 -9.78
CA GLU A 19 -20.40 -37.11 -10.45
C GLU A 19 -21.06 -38.50 -10.28
N SER A 20 -20.69 -39.24 -9.24
CA SER A 20 -21.10 -40.64 -9.03
C SER A 20 -22.20 -40.81 -7.97
N LEU A 21 -22.79 -39.70 -7.51
CA LEU A 21 -23.69 -39.69 -6.36
C LEU A 21 -25.08 -40.25 -6.68
N THR A 22 -25.62 -41.08 -5.77
CA THR A 22 -27.03 -41.54 -5.87
C THR A 22 -28.00 -40.54 -5.24
N ALA A 23 -29.31 -40.69 -5.50
CA ALA A 23 -30.33 -39.81 -4.92
C ALA A 23 -30.39 -39.92 -3.37
N ASP A 24 -30.20 -41.13 -2.85
CA ASP A 24 -30.20 -41.40 -1.40
C ASP A 24 -28.97 -40.76 -0.72
N ASP A 25 -27.82 -40.77 -1.38
CA ASP A 25 -26.59 -40.13 -0.91
C ASP A 25 -26.74 -38.59 -0.86
N ARG A 26 -27.45 -37.99 -1.83
CA ARG A 26 -27.69 -36.53 -1.84
C ARG A 26 -28.55 -36.12 -0.65
N GLN A 27 -29.62 -36.87 -0.39
CA GLN A 27 -30.47 -36.65 0.78
C GLN A 27 -29.66 -36.82 2.08
N ARG A 28 -28.74 -37.79 2.12
CA ARG A 28 -27.89 -38.01 3.29
C ARG A 28 -26.92 -36.86 3.55
N ILE A 29 -26.35 -36.26 2.50
CA ILE A 29 -25.54 -35.04 2.63
C ILE A 29 -26.39 -33.91 3.21
N GLU A 30 -27.60 -33.67 2.69
CA GLU A 30 -28.50 -32.62 3.20
C GLU A 30 -28.81 -32.82 4.70
N GLU A 31 -29.11 -34.06 5.12
CA GLU A 31 -29.35 -34.41 6.53
C GLU A 31 -28.12 -34.15 7.42
N LEU A 32 -26.90 -34.47 6.94
CA LEU A 32 -25.67 -34.26 7.69
C LEU A 32 -25.28 -32.77 7.80
N LEU A 33 -25.71 -31.95 6.84
CA LEU A 33 -25.46 -30.50 6.83
C LEU A 33 -26.52 -29.71 7.58
N GLN A 34 -27.72 -30.27 7.79
CA GLN A 34 -28.82 -29.57 8.42
C GLN A 34 -28.55 -29.31 9.90
N ASP A 35 -28.57 -28.03 10.29
CA ASP A 35 -28.37 -27.55 11.66
C ASP A 35 -27.03 -27.92 12.33
N ASP A 36 -26.02 -28.38 11.58
CA ASP A 36 -24.63 -28.60 12.06
C ASP A 36 -23.63 -27.65 11.38
N PRO A 37 -23.29 -26.49 12.00
CA PRO A 37 -22.34 -25.53 11.42
C PRO A 37 -20.95 -26.11 11.16
N ALA A 38 -20.51 -27.11 11.93
CA ALA A 38 -19.20 -27.72 11.74
C ALA A 38 -19.17 -28.63 10.49
N ALA A 39 -20.28 -29.31 10.19
CA ALA A 39 -20.44 -30.09 8.97
C ALA A 39 -20.54 -29.18 7.73
N GLN A 40 -21.26 -28.06 7.83
CA GLN A 40 -21.35 -27.04 6.77
C GLN A 40 -19.99 -26.43 6.44
N GLN A 41 -19.22 -26.05 7.46
CA GLN A 41 -17.87 -25.52 7.25
C GLN A 41 -16.95 -26.56 6.60
N TYR A 42 -16.98 -27.80 7.08
CA TYR A 42 -16.17 -28.88 6.50
C TYR A 42 -16.53 -29.17 5.04
N TYR A 43 -17.81 -29.13 4.68
CA TYR A 43 -18.28 -29.28 3.31
C TYR A 43 -17.75 -28.18 2.38
N VAL A 44 -17.80 -26.92 2.82
CA VAL A 44 -17.28 -25.77 2.05
C VAL A 44 -15.77 -25.88 1.88
N GLU A 45 -15.03 -26.22 2.95
CA GLU A 45 -13.58 -26.39 2.89
C GLU A 45 -13.16 -27.48 1.90
N GLN A 46 -13.86 -28.62 1.88
CA GLN A 46 -13.57 -29.71 0.93
C GLN A 46 -13.90 -29.31 -0.52
N CYS A 47 -15.04 -28.62 -0.76
CA CYS A 47 -15.39 -28.12 -2.09
C CYS A 47 -14.37 -27.09 -2.59
N GLN A 48 -13.89 -26.19 -1.72
CA GLN A 48 -12.87 -25.20 -2.05
C GLN A 48 -11.53 -25.85 -2.38
N LEU A 49 -11.07 -26.78 -1.53
CA LEU A 49 -9.82 -27.52 -1.77
C LEU A 49 -9.86 -28.24 -3.12
N HIS A 50 -10.96 -28.93 -3.43
CA HIS A 50 -11.12 -29.61 -4.71
C HIS A 50 -11.19 -28.63 -5.89
N SER A 51 -11.85 -27.48 -5.73
CA SER A 51 -11.91 -26.44 -6.77
C SER A 51 -10.53 -25.85 -7.07
N ILE A 52 -9.71 -25.62 -6.04
CA ILE A 52 -8.34 -25.14 -6.19
C ILE A 52 -7.48 -26.19 -6.91
N LEU A 53 -7.58 -27.46 -6.51
CA LEU A 53 -6.85 -28.56 -7.16
C LEU A 53 -7.28 -28.77 -8.62
N ALA A 54 -8.58 -28.73 -8.90
CA ALA A 54 -9.11 -28.88 -10.25
C ALA A 54 -8.79 -27.67 -11.15
N TRP A 55 -8.63 -26.47 -10.57
CA TRP A 55 -8.14 -25.27 -11.26
C TRP A 55 -6.64 -25.39 -11.58
N GLU A 56 -5.81 -25.78 -10.62
CA GLU A 56 -4.36 -25.95 -10.82
C GLU A 56 -4.03 -27.04 -11.86
N HIS A 57 -4.86 -28.09 -11.95
CA HIS A 57 -4.71 -29.15 -12.94
C HIS A 57 -5.44 -28.90 -14.27
N GLY A 58 -6.03 -27.71 -14.46
CA GLY A 58 -6.67 -27.31 -15.72
C GLY A 58 -7.92 -28.11 -16.10
N VAL A 59 -8.56 -28.75 -15.13
CA VAL A 59 -9.77 -29.57 -15.32
C VAL A 59 -11.03 -28.68 -15.34
N LEU A 60 -11.01 -27.55 -14.63
CA LEU A 60 -12.12 -26.58 -14.64
C LEU A 60 -11.96 -25.57 -15.79
N THR A 61 -12.78 -25.73 -16.83
CA THR A 61 -13.01 -24.68 -17.84
C THR A 61 -14.01 -23.64 -17.29
N SER A 62 -13.82 -22.36 -17.62
CA SER A 62 -14.73 -21.28 -17.20
C SER A 62 -16.19 -21.57 -17.58
N THR A 63 -17.03 -21.91 -16.60
CA THR A 63 -18.47 -22.03 -16.81
C THR A 63 -19.12 -20.65 -16.75
N PRO A 64 -19.86 -20.23 -17.78
CA PRO A 64 -20.64 -19.01 -17.72
C PRO A 64 -21.84 -19.22 -16.78
N PHE A 65 -22.02 -18.34 -15.78
CA PHE A 65 -23.24 -18.32 -14.99
C PHE A 65 -24.34 -17.61 -15.79
N GLU A 66 -25.41 -18.32 -16.15
CA GLU A 66 -26.64 -17.70 -16.64
C GLU A 66 -27.36 -17.04 -15.46
N SER A 67 -27.41 -15.71 -15.48
CA SER A 67 -28.16 -14.89 -14.54
C SER A 67 -29.67 -15.03 -14.77
N ALA A 68 -30.28 -16.13 -14.34
CA ALA A 68 -31.73 -16.30 -14.37
C ALA A 68 -32.37 -15.95 -13.01
N THR A 69 -32.89 -14.73 -12.94
CA THR A 69 -34.09 -14.30 -12.17
C THR A 69 -34.23 -14.72 -10.70
N LEU A 70 -33.80 -13.83 -9.80
CA LEU A 70 -34.41 -13.67 -8.47
C LEU A 70 -35.05 -12.28 -8.39
N THR A 71 -36.21 -12.15 -9.02
CA THR A 71 -37.10 -10.99 -8.89
C THR A 71 -38.54 -11.49 -8.76
N ALA A 72 -38.85 -12.19 -7.68
CA ALA A 72 -40.22 -12.40 -7.21
C ALA A 72 -40.22 -13.11 -5.85
N ALA A 73 -40.28 -12.34 -4.76
CA ALA A 73 -41.03 -12.64 -3.54
C ALA A 73 -40.64 -11.65 -2.42
N MET A 74 -40.78 -10.35 -2.69
CA MET A 74 -40.89 -9.35 -1.63
C MET A 74 -42.14 -8.54 -1.95
N ASN A 75 -43.28 -9.03 -1.48
CA ASN A 75 -44.35 -8.27 -0.82
C ASN A 75 -45.56 -9.17 -0.52
N ASP A 76 -46.23 -8.80 0.58
CA ASP A 76 -47.48 -9.32 1.17
C ASP A 76 -47.45 -10.67 1.90
N GLU A 77 -48.06 -10.84 3.07
CA GLU A 77 -48.63 -9.94 4.07
C GLU A 77 -48.92 -10.80 5.33
N THR A 78 -48.70 -10.23 6.50
CA THR A 78 -49.45 -10.43 7.77
C THR A 78 -49.68 -11.82 8.45
N SER A 79 -49.44 -11.75 9.77
CA SER A 79 -50.24 -12.35 10.88
C SER A 79 -50.00 -13.82 11.29
N ALA A 80 -49.22 -13.99 12.36
CA ALA A 80 -49.58 -14.92 13.44
C ALA A 80 -49.14 -14.37 14.81
N LYS A 81 -50.12 -14.07 15.67
CA LYS A 81 -49.95 -13.78 17.10
C LYS A 81 -49.58 -15.07 17.84
N SER A 82 -48.51 -15.08 18.65
CA SER A 82 -48.53 -15.70 19.99
C SER A 82 -47.28 -15.42 20.83
N SER A 83 -47.53 -15.01 22.08
CA SER A 83 -46.71 -15.15 23.29
C SER A 83 -45.48 -14.26 23.52
N ILE A 84 -45.74 -12.96 23.72
CA ILE A 84 -44.78 -11.98 24.28
C ILE A 84 -44.57 -12.17 25.80
N TYR A 85 -45.32 -13.06 26.46
CA TYR A 85 -45.23 -13.28 27.91
C TYR A 85 -44.07 -14.20 28.35
N LEU A 86 -43.48 -15.00 27.45
CA LEU A 86 -42.41 -15.94 27.82
C LEU A 86 -41.03 -15.27 27.88
N TRP A 87 -40.77 -14.27 27.02
CA TRP A 87 -39.49 -13.55 26.99
C TRP A 87 -39.32 -12.57 28.16
N GLN A 88 -40.42 -12.03 28.70
CA GLN A 88 -40.38 -11.15 29.87
C GLN A 88 -40.06 -11.89 31.18
N LEU A 89 -40.40 -13.19 31.29
CA LEU A 89 -40.06 -14.02 32.44
C LEU A 89 -38.59 -14.48 32.44
N CYS A 90 -38.03 -14.78 31.26
CA CYS A 90 -36.60 -15.14 31.15
C CYS A 90 -35.67 -13.96 31.44
N ALA A 91 -36.05 -12.74 31.06
CA ALA A 91 -35.26 -11.53 31.34
C ALA A 91 -35.22 -11.15 32.84
N LEU A 92 -36.28 -11.47 33.61
CA LEU A 92 -36.36 -11.19 35.04
C LEU A 92 -35.56 -12.21 35.89
N ALA A 93 -35.46 -13.46 35.44
CA ALA A 93 -34.66 -14.48 36.10
C ALA A 93 -33.14 -14.25 35.92
N ALA A 94 -32.72 -13.76 34.75
CA ALA A 94 -31.32 -13.45 34.46
C ALA A 94 -30.79 -12.26 35.28
N THR A 95 -31.63 -11.26 35.56
CA THR A 95 -31.26 -10.09 36.39
C THR A 95 -31.15 -10.44 37.87
N ILE A 96 -32.00 -11.33 38.39
CA ILE A 96 -31.89 -11.80 39.78
C ILE A 96 -30.63 -12.66 39.98
N LEU A 97 -30.28 -13.50 39.00
CA LEU A 97 -29.03 -14.28 39.03
C LEU A 97 -27.80 -13.37 38.99
N PHE A 98 -27.79 -12.33 38.15
CA PHE A 98 -26.69 -11.36 38.08
C PHE A 98 -26.53 -10.56 39.38
N LEU A 99 -27.62 -10.16 40.01
CA LEU A 99 -27.61 -9.45 41.30
C LEU A 99 -27.18 -10.35 42.46
N ALA A 100 -27.55 -11.64 42.43
CA ALA A 100 -27.14 -12.61 43.43
C ALA A 100 -25.64 -12.96 43.28
N THR A 101 -25.12 -13.11 42.07
CA THR A 101 -23.68 -13.34 41.84
C THR A 101 -22.85 -12.12 42.18
N PHE A 102 -23.36 -10.90 41.92
CA PHE A 102 -22.68 -9.65 42.29
C PHE A 102 -22.69 -9.41 43.80
N ALA A 103 -23.81 -9.71 44.49
CA ALA A 103 -23.88 -9.65 45.94
C ALA A 103 -22.97 -10.70 46.61
N TRP A 104 -22.87 -11.91 46.03
CA TRP A 104 -21.97 -12.96 46.50
C TRP A 104 -20.49 -12.62 46.29
N SER A 105 -20.13 -12.00 45.15
CA SER A 105 -18.75 -11.55 44.89
C SER A 105 -18.33 -10.39 45.79
N VAL A 106 -19.27 -9.46 46.10
CA VAL A 106 -19.01 -8.36 47.05
C VAL A 106 -18.93 -8.89 48.49
N TYR A 107 -19.72 -9.90 48.86
CA TYR A 107 -19.63 -10.56 50.17
C TYR A 107 -18.31 -11.32 50.37
N LEU A 108 -17.84 -12.04 49.34
CA LEU A 108 -16.52 -12.70 49.34
C LEU A 108 -15.36 -11.70 49.35
N ALA A 109 -15.46 -10.60 48.61
CA ALA A 109 -14.46 -9.53 48.67
C ALA A 109 -14.40 -8.87 50.05
N SER A 110 -15.54 -8.72 50.74
CA SER A 110 -15.61 -8.13 52.09
C SER A 110 -15.15 -9.05 53.23
N THR A 111 -14.98 -10.35 52.96
CA THR A 111 -14.53 -11.34 53.97
C THR A 111 -13.09 -11.82 53.76
N ALA A 112 -12.47 -11.46 52.64
CA ALA A 112 -11.07 -11.77 52.33
C ALA A 112 -10.04 -10.75 52.87
N GLU A 113 -10.48 -9.63 53.48
CA GLU A 113 -9.60 -8.57 53.99
C GLU A 113 -9.15 -8.74 55.47
N GLN A 114 -9.19 -9.95 56.03
CA GLN A 114 -8.63 -10.22 57.36
C GLN A 114 -7.75 -11.47 57.38
N GLN A 115 -6.59 -11.41 56.71
CA GLN A 115 -5.32 -12.00 57.16
C GLN A 115 -4.31 -11.99 56.00
N GLU A 116 -3.57 -10.89 55.85
CA GLU A 116 -2.17 -10.90 55.40
C GLU A 116 -1.62 -9.47 55.56
N GLY A 117 -0.60 -9.32 56.42
CA GLY A 117 0.10 -8.03 56.56
C GLY A 117 0.89 -7.71 55.29
N PRO A 118 1.16 -6.44 54.99
CA PRO A 118 1.87 -6.06 53.77
C PRO A 118 3.28 -6.68 53.76
N PRO A 119 3.75 -7.25 52.65
CA PRO A 119 5.16 -7.58 52.49
C PRO A 119 6.00 -6.29 52.60
N PRO A 120 7.27 -6.36 53.03
CA PRO A 120 8.11 -5.18 53.07
C PRO A 120 8.14 -4.58 51.66
N VAL A 121 7.74 -3.31 51.58
CA VAL A 121 7.90 -2.49 50.39
C VAL A 121 9.38 -2.54 50.05
N ALA A 122 9.75 -3.35 49.05
CA ALA A 122 10.97 -3.12 48.32
C ALA A 122 10.81 -1.69 47.79
N GLN A 123 11.66 -0.79 48.29
CA GLN A 123 11.80 0.51 47.70
C GLN A 123 12.08 0.26 46.22
N VAL A 124 11.10 0.51 45.36
CA VAL A 124 11.37 0.75 43.96
C VAL A 124 12.31 1.95 44.03
N GLU A 125 13.59 1.71 43.78
CA GLU A 125 14.55 2.79 43.61
C GLU A 125 13.89 3.78 42.66
N PRO A 126 13.83 5.08 43.01
CA PRO A 126 13.37 6.06 42.05
C PRO A 126 14.15 5.83 40.75
N PRO A 127 13.49 5.84 39.57
CA PRO A 127 14.21 5.67 38.31
C PRO A 127 15.41 6.60 38.36
N ALA A 128 16.60 6.05 38.10
CA ALA A 128 17.85 6.79 38.15
C ALA A 128 17.64 8.15 37.49
N PRO A 129 18.16 9.26 38.05
CA PRO A 129 17.89 10.59 37.53
C PRO A 129 18.20 10.59 36.03
N THR A 130 17.14 10.64 35.23
CA THR A 130 17.25 10.68 33.78
C THR A 130 17.94 11.99 33.48
N VAL A 131 19.14 11.92 32.89
CA VAL A 131 19.88 13.11 32.46
C VAL A 131 18.92 14.00 31.68
N PRO A 132 18.70 15.26 32.11
CA PRO A 132 17.81 16.19 31.43
C PRO A 132 18.14 16.24 29.94
N TRP A 133 17.11 16.34 29.09
CA TRP A 133 17.29 16.30 27.63
C TRP A 133 18.43 17.21 27.14
N ASN A 134 18.46 18.45 27.62
CA ASN A 134 19.45 19.45 27.23
C ASN A 134 20.88 19.15 27.70
N GLU A 135 21.06 18.21 28.62
CA GLU A 135 22.36 17.75 29.13
C GLU A 135 22.82 16.45 28.46
N ARG A 136 21.95 15.75 27.73
CA ARG A 136 22.31 14.53 27.00
C ARG A 136 23.25 14.86 25.83
N THR A 137 24.23 14.00 25.57
CA THR A 137 25.14 14.20 24.43
C THR A 137 24.38 14.22 23.11
N SER A 138 24.69 15.20 22.26
CA SER A 138 24.17 15.31 20.88
C SER A 138 25.06 14.53 19.92
N PHE A 139 24.46 13.73 19.05
CA PHE A 139 25.17 12.89 18.08
C PHE A 139 24.81 13.22 16.63
N GLY A 140 23.86 14.12 16.39
CA GLY A 140 23.50 14.58 15.07
C GLY A 140 22.35 15.59 15.11
N GLU A 141 21.71 15.77 13.97
CA GLU A 141 20.54 16.62 13.79
C GLU A 141 19.47 15.97 12.93
N PHE A 142 18.21 16.38 13.15
CA PHE A 142 17.11 16.06 12.26
C PHE A 142 17.17 16.95 11.01
N SER A 143 18.00 16.53 10.06
CA SER A 143 18.39 17.34 8.90
C SER A 143 17.27 17.62 7.89
N LYS A 144 16.41 16.65 7.56
CA LYS A 144 15.27 16.83 6.64
C LYS A 144 14.07 16.00 7.04
N GLY A 145 12.88 16.60 7.02
CA GLY A 145 11.60 15.91 7.15
C GLY A 145 10.78 15.94 5.86
N ARG A 146 10.04 14.87 5.60
CA ARG A 146 8.99 14.80 4.57
C ARG A 146 7.75 14.16 5.16
N GLY A 147 6.76 14.97 5.52
CA GLY A 147 5.59 14.53 6.31
C GLY A 147 5.96 13.93 7.67
N ALA A 148 7.15 14.29 8.17
CA ALA A 148 7.77 13.59 9.27
C ALA A 148 7.16 13.96 10.62
N GLN A 149 6.73 12.97 11.37
CA GLN A 149 6.36 13.12 12.78
C GLN A 149 7.35 12.35 13.65
N LEU A 150 8.44 13.01 14.02
CA LEU A 150 9.52 12.44 14.85
C LEU A 150 9.39 12.92 16.30
N SER A 151 9.40 11.99 17.24
CA SER A 151 9.24 12.31 18.67
C SER A 151 10.17 11.50 19.57
N VAL A 152 10.36 12.00 20.79
CA VAL A 152 11.03 11.31 21.90
C VAL A 152 9.95 10.87 22.90
N PRO A 153 9.46 9.63 22.84
CA PRO A 153 8.26 9.20 23.56
C PRO A 153 8.42 9.26 25.09
N GLU A 154 9.62 9.03 25.61
CA GLU A 154 9.93 9.15 27.05
C GLU A 154 9.65 10.57 27.59
N LEU A 155 9.81 11.57 26.74
CA LEU A 155 9.72 12.99 27.10
C LEU A 155 8.47 13.69 26.57
N LEU A 156 7.64 13.00 25.78
CA LEU A 156 6.52 13.59 25.04
C LEU A 156 6.98 14.83 24.24
N LEU A 157 8.15 14.73 23.62
CA LEU A 157 8.77 15.82 22.87
C LEU A 157 8.70 15.54 21.38
N ASP A 158 8.01 16.39 20.63
CA ASP A 158 8.04 16.38 19.17
C ASP A 158 9.24 17.19 18.66
N LEU A 159 9.92 16.67 17.66
CA LEU A 159 11.10 17.27 17.06
C LEU A 159 10.77 17.90 15.72
N GLN A 160 11.41 19.03 15.45
CA GLN A 160 11.32 19.77 14.20
C GLN A 160 12.63 19.67 13.42
N GLN A 161 12.55 19.87 12.11
CA GLN A 161 13.74 19.90 11.28
C GLN A 161 14.74 20.95 11.81
N GLY A 162 16.01 20.54 11.93
CA GLY A 162 17.09 21.33 12.52
C GLY A 162 17.31 21.09 14.02
N ASP A 163 16.42 20.34 14.70
CA ASP A 163 16.64 19.99 16.10
C ASP A 163 17.80 19.01 16.27
N LEU A 164 18.56 19.20 17.35
CA LEU A 164 19.65 18.31 17.73
C LEU A 164 19.13 16.97 18.25
N LEU A 165 19.71 15.90 17.75
CA LEU A 165 19.42 14.54 18.16
C LEU A 165 20.43 14.06 19.19
N ARG A 166 19.90 13.64 20.33
CA ARG A 166 20.66 13.24 21.52
C ARG A 166 20.50 11.76 21.83
N SER A 167 21.29 11.25 22.77
CA SER A 167 21.13 9.87 23.22
C SER A 167 19.70 9.58 23.71
N GLY A 168 19.05 8.55 23.17
CA GLY A 168 17.70 8.18 23.59
C GLY A 168 16.91 7.42 22.54
N ARG A 169 15.66 7.12 22.89
CA ARG A 169 14.69 6.46 22.03
C ARG A 169 13.90 7.49 21.22
N TYR A 170 13.64 7.14 19.97
CA TYR A 170 12.85 7.92 19.02
C TYR A 170 11.73 7.08 18.42
N LEU A 171 10.64 7.77 18.07
CA LEU A 171 9.52 7.22 17.35
C LEU A 171 9.21 8.10 16.15
N LEU A 172 9.21 7.51 14.96
CA LEU A 172 8.74 8.13 13.73
C LEU A 172 7.39 7.50 13.36
N THR A 173 6.31 8.27 13.49
CA THR A 173 4.94 7.79 13.25
C THR A 173 4.49 8.00 11.82
N GLU A 174 4.94 9.08 11.18
CA GLU A 174 4.58 9.45 9.81
C GLU A 174 5.80 9.92 9.03
N GLY A 175 5.76 9.74 7.70
CA GLY A 175 6.70 10.31 6.74
C GLY A 175 8.10 9.72 6.77
N PHE A 176 9.06 10.53 6.29
CA PHE A 176 10.48 10.21 6.28
C PHE A 176 11.28 11.23 7.06
N ALA A 177 12.20 10.74 7.89
CA ALA A 177 13.17 11.58 8.60
C ALA A 177 14.59 11.26 8.13
N GLU A 178 15.31 12.26 7.64
CA GLU A 178 16.74 12.19 7.38
C GLU A 178 17.49 12.74 8.59
N ILE A 179 18.36 11.91 9.14
CA ILE A 179 19.21 12.19 10.28
C ILE A 179 20.63 12.30 9.76
N THR A 180 21.30 13.41 10.07
CA THR A 180 22.72 13.59 9.79
C THR A 180 23.48 13.53 11.11
N PHE A 181 24.34 12.52 11.27
CA PHE A 181 25.21 12.39 12.43
C PHE A 181 26.41 13.34 12.36
N ASN A 182 27.06 13.60 13.49
CA ASN A 182 28.22 14.50 13.58
C ASN A 182 29.45 14.02 12.78
N ASN A 183 29.46 12.77 12.34
CA ASN A 183 30.48 12.16 11.48
C ASN A 183 30.04 12.06 10.01
N ASP A 184 29.05 12.86 9.61
CA ASP A 184 28.47 12.90 8.26
C ASP A 184 27.86 11.58 7.78
N VAL A 185 27.45 10.70 8.71
CA VAL A 185 26.59 9.55 8.36
C VAL A 185 25.16 10.06 8.17
N GLU A 186 24.61 9.82 6.99
CA GLU A 186 23.22 10.15 6.66
C GLU A 186 22.34 8.90 6.82
N VAL A 187 21.28 9.00 7.61
CA VAL A 187 20.30 7.92 7.83
C VAL A 187 18.91 8.41 7.46
N VAL A 188 18.30 7.81 6.44
CA VAL A 188 16.89 8.01 6.11
C VAL A 188 16.06 6.95 6.82
N VAL A 189 15.13 7.40 7.65
CA VAL A 189 14.20 6.55 8.41
C VAL A 189 12.81 6.64 7.78
N GLU A 190 12.18 5.50 7.50
CA GLU A 190 10.82 5.40 6.95
C GLU A 190 9.83 5.01 8.04
N SER A 191 8.72 5.74 8.17
CA SER A 191 7.67 5.41 9.14
C SER A 191 6.89 4.13 8.77
N PRO A 192 6.33 3.41 9.75
CA PRO A 192 6.55 3.55 11.18
C PRO A 192 7.91 2.97 11.61
N ALA A 193 8.64 3.71 12.44
CA ALA A 193 9.93 3.27 12.95
C ALA A 193 10.15 3.59 14.42
N GLU A 194 10.82 2.67 15.12
CA GLU A 194 11.31 2.85 16.49
C GLU A 194 12.80 2.53 16.50
N PHE A 195 13.61 3.47 17.00
CA PHE A 195 15.06 3.35 17.03
C PHE A 195 15.65 4.12 18.21
N ASP A 196 16.86 3.74 18.63
CA ASP A 196 17.62 4.46 19.63
C ASP A 196 18.91 5.00 19.01
N ILE A 197 19.25 6.25 19.32
CA ILE A 197 20.58 6.81 19.06
C ILE A 197 21.43 6.59 20.30
N VAL A 198 22.53 5.84 20.17
CA VAL A 198 23.42 5.50 21.29
C VAL A 198 24.68 6.35 21.26
N SER A 199 25.28 6.52 20.08
CA SER A 199 26.42 7.41 19.85
C SER A 199 26.48 7.87 18.39
N ASP A 200 27.49 8.68 18.05
CA ASP A 200 27.87 9.05 16.68
C ASP A 200 28.16 7.84 15.79
N MET A 201 28.63 6.74 16.39
CA MET A 201 29.00 5.51 15.70
C MET A 201 27.98 4.36 15.86
N LYS A 202 26.86 4.57 16.56
CA LYS A 202 25.93 3.49 16.87
C LYS A 202 24.46 3.90 16.92
N LEU A 203 23.65 3.22 16.11
CA LEU A 203 22.20 3.27 16.10
C LEU A 203 21.62 1.88 16.40
N VAL A 204 20.58 1.82 17.23
CA VAL A 204 19.84 0.59 17.52
C VAL A 204 18.49 0.65 16.82
N MET A 205 18.26 -0.20 15.82
CA MET A 205 17.00 -0.27 15.10
C MET A 205 16.08 -1.30 15.77
N ARG A 206 14.94 -0.88 16.31
CA ARG A 206 13.99 -1.77 17.01
C ARG A 206 12.92 -2.31 16.08
N ARG A 207 12.41 -1.46 15.19
CA ARG A 207 11.39 -1.77 14.19
C ARG A 207 11.38 -0.71 13.09
N GLY A 208 11.08 -1.11 11.86
CA GLY A 208 10.92 -0.19 10.72
C GLY A 208 12.04 -0.36 9.70
N ARG A 209 12.25 0.65 8.85
CA ARG A 209 13.28 0.64 7.82
C ARG A 209 14.20 1.85 7.93
N ILE A 210 15.47 1.62 7.65
CA ILE A 210 16.47 2.67 7.46
C ILE A 210 17.28 2.42 6.20
N SER A 211 17.70 3.50 5.55
CA SER A 211 18.79 3.52 4.58
C SER A 211 19.91 4.36 5.16
N THR A 212 21.15 3.95 4.97
CA THR A 212 22.32 4.61 5.53
C THR A 212 23.37 4.81 4.46
N ILE A 213 23.90 6.04 4.38
CA ILE A 213 25.03 6.41 3.55
C ILE A 213 26.17 6.81 4.50
N VAL A 214 27.24 6.03 4.50
CA VAL A 214 28.36 6.25 5.41
C VAL A 214 29.48 7.01 4.71
N SER A 215 29.82 8.18 5.27
CA SER A 215 30.98 8.97 4.86
C SER A 215 32.30 8.24 5.19
N PRO A 216 33.44 8.65 4.61
CA PRO A 216 34.74 8.11 5.01
C PRO A 216 35.06 8.30 6.51
N GLU A 217 34.54 9.36 7.14
CA GLU A 217 34.73 9.65 8.57
C GLU A 217 33.86 8.78 9.47
N GLY A 218 32.69 8.36 8.96
CA GLY A 218 31.76 7.46 9.64
C GLY A 218 32.12 5.97 9.54
N LYS A 219 33.24 5.61 8.90
CA LYS A 219 33.65 4.21 8.72
C LYS A 219 33.70 3.46 10.07
N GLY A 220 33.02 2.32 10.14
CA GLY A 220 32.80 1.57 11.38
C GLY A 220 31.46 1.86 12.05
N PHE A 221 30.60 2.68 11.43
CA PHE A 221 29.24 2.92 11.91
C PHE A 221 28.50 1.60 12.09
N THR A 222 27.84 1.44 13.23
CA THR A 222 27.21 0.18 13.63
C THR A 222 25.70 0.33 13.77
N VAL A 223 24.96 -0.55 13.11
CA VAL A 223 23.51 -0.70 13.28
C VAL A 223 23.24 -2.00 14.03
N GLU A 224 22.67 -1.89 15.22
CA GLU A 224 22.26 -3.05 16.01
C GLU A 224 20.75 -3.30 15.85
N THR A 225 20.35 -4.53 15.57
CA THR A 225 18.95 -4.96 15.51
C THR A 225 18.69 -6.06 16.55
N PRO A 226 17.44 -6.55 16.71
CA PRO A 226 17.16 -7.69 17.59
C PRO A 226 17.88 -8.99 17.21
N SER A 227 18.23 -9.19 15.95
CA SER A 227 18.83 -10.45 15.45
C SER A 227 20.29 -10.33 15.00
N ILE A 228 20.77 -9.13 14.65
CA ILE A 228 22.12 -8.90 14.14
C ILE A 228 22.79 -7.66 14.73
N GLU A 229 24.11 -7.61 14.64
CA GLU A 229 24.93 -6.41 14.71
C GLU A 229 25.61 -6.24 13.35
N LEU A 230 25.46 -5.06 12.74
CA LEU A 230 25.99 -4.74 11.42
C LEU A 230 27.04 -3.63 11.55
N THR A 231 28.22 -3.83 10.98
CA THR A 231 29.31 -2.84 10.98
C THR A 231 29.70 -2.48 9.56
N ASP A 232 29.71 -1.18 9.28
CA ASP A 232 30.00 -0.61 7.97
C ASP A 232 31.52 -0.36 7.73
N PHE A 233 31.96 -0.47 6.47
CA PHE A 233 33.31 -0.10 6.03
C PHE A 233 33.40 1.02 4.96
N GLY A 234 32.37 1.86 4.82
CA GLY A 234 32.25 2.94 3.84
C GLY A 234 31.22 2.62 2.75
N THR A 235 29.95 2.44 3.15
CA THR A 235 28.93 1.77 2.33
C THR A 235 27.62 2.56 2.28
N GLU A 236 26.85 2.30 1.24
CA GLU A 236 25.42 2.58 1.14
C GLU A 236 24.63 1.28 1.35
N PHE A 237 23.88 1.19 2.44
CA PHE A 237 23.12 -0.02 2.81
C PHE A 237 21.75 0.33 3.39
N ALA A 238 20.84 -0.65 3.45
CA ALA A 238 19.57 -0.53 4.14
C ALA A 238 19.32 -1.70 5.08
N VAL A 239 18.55 -1.43 6.14
CA VAL A 239 18.13 -2.40 7.14
C VAL A 239 16.62 -2.31 7.35
N GLU A 240 15.95 -3.45 7.29
CA GLU A 240 14.54 -3.59 7.67
C GLU A 240 14.44 -4.49 8.91
N VAL A 241 13.69 -4.04 9.92
CA VAL A 241 13.33 -4.86 11.08
C VAL A 241 11.83 -5.05 11.11
N SER A 242 11.41 -6.27 10.78
CA SER A 242 10.00 -6.69 10.73
C SER A 242 9.42 -6.86 12.14
N SER A 243 8.09 -6.94 12.24
CA SER A 243 7.37 -7.09 13.52
C SER A 243 7.70 -8.39 14.27
N ASP A 244 8.07 -9.44 13.54
CA ASP A 244 8.56 -10.73 14.07
C ASP A 244 10.04 -10.66 14.50
N ARG A 245 10.65 -9.46 14.49
CA ARG A 245 12.06 -9.20 14.82
C ARG A 245 13.06 -9.84 13.87
N THR A 246 12.61 -10.25 12.68
CA THR A 246 13.51 -10.59 11.56
C THR A 246 14.21 -9.32 11.07
N SER A 247 15.49 -9.43 10.72
CA SER A 247 16.25 -8.34 10.11
C SER A 247 16.67 -8.70 8.69
N GLU A 248 16.45 -7.78 7.75
CA GLU A 248 16.96 -7.85 6.38
C GLU A 248 18.00 -6.76 6.19
N VAL A 249 19.10 -7.09 5.51
CA VAL A 249 20.19 -6.17 5.17
C VAL A 249 20.38 -6.20 3.66
N HIS A 250 20.47 -5.02 3.06
CA HIS A 250 20.69 -4.83 1.62
C HIS A 250 21.87 -3.90 1.39
N VAL A 251 22.87 -4.32 0.61
CA VAL A 251 24.10 -3.54 0.35
C VAL A 251 24.09 -3.02 -1.08
N PHE A 252 23.93 -1.71 -1.25
CA PHE A 252 23.85 -1.07 -2.57
C PHE A 252 25.21 -0.69 -3.14
N SER A 253 26.18 -0.36 -2.28
CA SER A 253 27.55 -0.04 -2.69
C SER A 253 28.48 -0.12 -1.49
N GLY A 254 29.60 -0.83 -1.60
CA GLY A 254 30.57 -1.03 -0.50
C GLY A 254 30.51 -2.43 0.11
N GLU A 255 30.83 -2.52 1.41
CA GLU A 255 30.97 -3.77 2.17
C GLU A 255 30.54 -3.58 3.62
N VAL A 256 29.71 -4.49 4.13
CA VAL A 256 29.32 -4.56 5.54
C VAL A 256 29.64 -5.93 6.14
N GLU A 257 30.00 -5.95 7.41
CA GLU A 257 30.02 -7.16 8.21
C GLU A 257 28.67 -7.33 8.93
N VAL A 258 28.12 -8.54 8.89
CA VAL A 258 26.91 -8.93 9.61
C VAL A 258 27.28 -9.99 10.65
N THR A 259 27.03 -9.70 11.92
CA THR A 259 27.22 -10.63 13.03
C THR A 259 25.87 -11.01 13.64
N PRO A 260 25.36 -12.24 13.38
CA PRO A 260 24.15 -12.72 14.05
C PRO A 260 24.32 -12.86 15.56
N LYS A 261 23.35 -12.37 16.33
CA LYS A 261 23.39 -12.44 17.80
C LYS A 261 23.27 -13.87 18.35
N LEU A 262 22.68 -14.78 17.57
CA LEU A 262 22.61 -16.21 17.87
C LEU A 262 23.47 -17.03 16.89
N ALA A 263 24.69 -16.57 16.61
CA ALA A 263 25.63 -17.32 15.78
C ALA A 263 25.95 -18.70 16.38
N TYR A 264 25.98 -19.74 15.53
CA TYR A 264 26.42 -21.08 15.95
C TYR A 264 27.94 -21.17 15.97
N LYS A 265 28.47 -22.12 16.75
CA LYS A 265 29.91 -22.31 16.90
C LYS A 265 30.53 -22.72 15.55
N GLY A 266 31.52 -21.95 15.09
CA GLY A 266 32.21 -22.18 13.82
C GLY A 266 31.56 -21.53 12.61
N MET A 267 30.54 -20.68 12.81
CA MET A 267 30.04 -19.79 11.76
C MET A 267 31.18 -18.88 11.28
N GLU A 268 31.36 -18.81 9.96
CA GLU A 268 32.29 -17.88 9.32
C GLU A 268 31.75 -16.45 9.38
N ARG A 269 32.65 -15.47 9.29
CA ARG A 269 32.28 -14.05 9.22
C ARG A 269 31.40 -13.84 7.99
N LEU A 270 30.19 -13.30 8.20
CA LEU A 270 29.31 -12.95 7.09
C LEU A 270 29.64 -11.53 6.62
N GLU A 271 30.25 -11.45 5.45
CA GLU A 271 30.52 -10.19 4.75
C GLU A 271 29.55 -10.09 3.57
N LEU A 272 28.86 -8.95 3.47
CA LEU A 272 28.01 -8.64 2.33
C LEU A 272 28.68 -7.53 1.54
N ILE A 273 28.86 -7.76 0.25
CA ILE A 273 29.36 -6.76 -0.70
C ILE A 273 28.23 -6.18 -1.54
N THR A 274 28.58 -5.21 -2.39
CA THR A 274 27.68 -4.58 -3.36
C THR A 274 26.78 -5.58 -4.08
N ASN A 275 25.48 -5.29 -4.12
CA ASN A 275 24.41 -6.12 -4.70
C ASN A 275 24.16 -7.46 -3.98
N GLN A 276 24.50 -7.55 -2.70
CA GLN A 276 24.14 -8.69 -1.86
C GLN A 276 23.18 -8.28 -0.75
N ALA A 277 22.36 -9.24 -0.34
CA ALA A 277 21.41 -9.07 0.74
C ALA A 277 21.24 -10.37 1.53
N THR A 278 20.90 -10.22 2.81
CA THR A 278 20.60 -11.36 3.69
C THR A 278 19.43 -11.04 4.61
N ARG A 279 18.70 -12.08 4.98
CA ARG A 279 17.73 -12.09 6.07
C ARG A 279 18.26 -12.91 7.24
N VAL A 280 18.10 -12.43 8.46
CA VAL A 280 18.41 -13.17 9.69
C VAL A 280 17.22 -13.10 10.65
N ARG A 281 16.63 -14.27 10.91
CA ARG A 281 15.52 -14.40 11.87
C ARG A 281 16.06 -14.47 13.29
N GLN A 282 15.39 -13.79 14.22
CA GLN A 282 15.84 -13.73 15.62
C GLN A 282 15.96 -15.13 16.25
N MET A 283 15.05 -16.05 15.93
CA MET A 283 15.02 -17.38 16.55
C MET A 283 16.08 -18.34 16.01
N SER A 284 16.46 -18.23 14.73
CA SER A 284 17.43 -19.14 14.11
C SER A 284 18.85 -18.64 14.25
N GLY A 285 19.07 -17.32 14.11
CA GLY A 285 20.41 -16.75 13.95
C GLY A 285 21.12 -17.19 12.67
N ILE A 286 20.43 -17.91 11.77
CA ILE A 286 20.96 -18.42 10.52
C ILE A 286 20.72 -17.37 9.42
N PRO A 287 21.78 -16.91 8.73
CA PRO A 287 21.63 -16.07 7.55
C PRO A 287 20.99 -16.81 6.38
N GLU A 288 19.92 -16.23 5.85
CA GLU A 288 19.21 -16.65 4.63
C GLU A 288 19.61 -15.64 3.52
N GLY A 289 20.24 -16.10 2.44
CA GLY A 289 20.51 -15.24 1.29
C GLY A 289 19.22 -14.83 0.59
N ILE A 290 19.10 -13.56 0.21
CA ILE A 290 17.95 -13.01 -0.51
C ILE A 290 18.42 -12.12 -1.65
N ASP A 291 17.54 -11.87 -2.62
CA ASP A 291 17.83 -10.91 -3.68
C ASP A 291 17.82 -9.48 -3.13
N ILE A 292 18.69 -8.64 -3.67
CA ILE A 292 18.68 -7.21 -3.35
C ILE A 292 17.42 -6.55 -3.93
N ASP A 293 16.80 -5.67 -3.15
CA ASP A 293 15.60 -4.94 -3.54
C ASP A 293 15.93 -3.46 -3.67
N HIS A 294 16.24 -3.02 -4.89
CA HIS A 294 16.58 -1.63 -5.21
C HIS A 294 15.38 -0.68 -5.09
N ASP A 295 14.17 -1.23 -5.08
CA ASP A 295 12.93 -0.49 -5.23
C ASP A 295 12.20 -0.30 -3.90
N ARG A 296 12.55 -1.05 -2.85
CA ARG A 296 11.87 -0.97 -1.55
C ARG A 296 12.30 0.21 -0.69
N PHE A 297 13.57 0.60 -0.79
CA PHE A 297 14.21 1.51 0.15
C PHE A 297 14.43 2.90 -0.45
N VAL A 298 13.85 3.92 0.20
CA VAL A 298 14.20 5.32 -0.09
C VAL A 298 15.57 5.61 0.52
N ARG A 299 16.56 5.91 -0.33
CA ARG A 299 17.97 6.08 0.07
C ARG A 299 18.37 7.53 0.30
N ARG A 300 17.67 8.47 -0.35
CA ARG A 300 17.87 9.92 -0.22
C ARG A 300 16.51 10.60 -0.32
N LEU A 301 16.34 11.71 0.40
CA LEU A 301 15.15 12.57 0.29
C LEU A 301 15.33 13.73 -0.71
N ASN A 302 16.49 13.80 -1.36
CA ASN A 302 16.77 14.75 -2.43
C ASN A 302 16.43 14.14 -3.78
N GLU A 303 15.74 14.91 -4.62
CA GLU A 303 15.02 14.42 -5.80
C GLU A 303 15.91 14.19 -7.04
N SER A 304 16.90 15.05 -7.28
CA SER A 304 17.68 15.01 -8.52
C SER A 304 19.04 14.36 -8.31
N THR A 305 19.28 13.26 -9.02
CA THR A 305 20.64 12.78 -9.26
C THR A 305 21.20 13.41 -10.55
N PRO A 306 22.53 13.47 -10.72
CA PRO A 306 23.11 13.90 -12.00
C PRO A 306 22.61 13.08 -13.20
N GLN A 307 22.15 11.84 -12.98
CA GLN A 307 21.61 10.95 -14.02
C GLN A 307 20.23 11.40 -14.51
N ASP A 308 19.45 12.09 -13.67
CA ASP A 308 18.10 12.59 -14.01
C ASP A 308 18.14 13.86 -14.86
N SER A 309 19.28 14.56 -14.90
CA SER A 309 19.44 15.88 -15.52
C SER A 309 18.99 15.95 -17.00
N GLY A 310 19.21 14.86 -17.76
CA GLY A 310 18.80 14.79 -19.16
C GLY A 310 17.29 14.68 -19.35
N TYR A 311 16.62 13.89 -18.50
CA TYR A 311 15.16 13.74 -18.54
C TYR A 311 14.48 15.03 -18.08
N GLU A 312 14.94 15.62 -16.98
CA GLU A 312 14.40 16.89 -16.48
C GLU A 312 14.56 18.02 -17.51
N GLN A 313 15.70 18.08 -18.22
CA GLN A 313 15.89 19.06 -19.27
C GLN A 313 14.86 18.88 -20.39
N MET A 314 14.60 17.63 -20.79
CA MET A 314 13.59 17.35 -21.81
C MET A 314 12.19 17.75 -21.36
N MET A 315 11.79 17.44 -20.12
CA MET A 315 10.50 17.88 -19.60
C MET A 315 10.37 19.40 -19.57
N ARG A 316 11.46 20.12 -19.24
CA ARG A 316 11.51 21.59 -19.34
C ARG A 316 11.36 22.08 -20.79
N GLU A 317 11.99 21.41 -21.76
CA GLU A 317 11.88 21.73 -23.19
C GLU A 317 10.47 21.46 -23.75
N LEU A 318 9.84 20.36 -23.33
CA LEU A 318 8.49 19.98 -23.78
C LEU A 318 7.38 20.85 -23.14
N ALA A 319 7.69 21.49 -22.01
CA ALA A 319 6.86 22.46 -21.31
C ALA A 319 5.40 21.98 -21.05
N PRO A 320 5.22 20.93 -20.23
CA PRO A 320 3.89 20.42 -19.89
C PRO A 320 3.03 21.47 -19.18
N THR A 321 1.72 21.37 -19.37
CA THR A 321 0.75 22.22 -18.66
C THR A 321 0.59 21.83 -17.20
N GLN A 322 0.62 20.52 -16.91
CA GLN A 322 0.69 19.95 -15.57
C GLN A 322 1.76 18.87 -15.55
N PHE A 323 2.56 18.83 -14.50
CA PHE A 323 3.66 17.87 -14.37
C PHE A 323 3.94 17.55 -12.90
N PHE A 324 3.71 16.29 -12.53
CA PHE A 324 3.92 15.78 -11.18
C PHE A 324 5.09 14.81 -11.20
N GLN A 325 6.21 15.23 -10.60
CA GLN A 325 7.42 14.41 -10.42
C GLN A 325 7.28 13.37 -9.29
N MET A 326 6.13 13.36 -8.62
CA MET A 326 5.80 12.42 -7.54
C MET A 326 6.80 12.44 -6.38
N ALA A 327 7.45 13.58 -6.17
CA ALA A 327 8.40 13.75 -5.11
C ALA A 327 7.74 14.10 -3.76
N PRO A 328 8.31 13.61 -2.64
CA PRO A 328 7.80 13.94 -1.33
C PRO A 328 8.06 15.41 -0.97
N THR A 329 7.00 16.12 -0.60
CA THR A 329 7.04 17.50 -0.09
C THR A 329 7.27 17.53 1.43
N PRO A 330 7.69 18.67 2.01
CA PRO A 330 7.87 18.80 3.46
C PRO A 330 6.62 18.45 4.29
N ASP A 331 5.42 18.75 3.79
CA ASP A 331 4.16 18.41 4.45
C ASP A 331 3.75 16.93 4.28
N GLY A 332 4.38 16.21 3.35
CA GLY A 332 4.12 14.80 3.03
C GLY A 332 2.76 14.50 2.41
N ILE A 333 1.94 15.53 2.15
CA ILE A 333 0.56 15.39 1.67
C ILE A 333 0.29 16.13 0.36
N THR A 334 1.29 16.82 -0.19
CA THR A 334 1.16 17.59 -1.43
C THR A 334 2.00 16.96 -2.54
N LEU A 335 1.49 16.97 -3.77
CA LEU A 335 2.28 16.73 -4.98
C LEU A 335 2.35 18.02 -5.77
N THR A 336 3.56 18.56 -5.94
CA THR A 336 3.75 19.83 -6.63
C THR A 336 3.54 19.68 -8.14
N ASP A 337 2.82 20.63 -8.73
CA ASP A 337 2.69 20.77 -10.18
C ASP A 337 3.81 21.67 -10.72
N HIS A 338 4.78 21.05 -11.40
CA HIS A 338 5.91 21.71 -12.04
C HIS A 338 5.57 22.28 -13.42
N GLY A 339 4.37 22.01 -13.95
CA GLY A 339 3.89 22.54 -15.22
C GLY A 339 3.56 24.03 -15.19
N SER A 340 2.98 24.54 -16.28
CA SER A 340 2.62 25.95 -16.40
C SER A 340 1.41 26.37 -15.54
N ARG A 341 0.53 25.41 -15.16
CA ARG A 341 -0.71 25.70 -14.43
C ARG A 341 -0.54 25.83 -12.91
N LYS A 342 0.44 25.16 -12.31
CA LYS A 342 0.74 25.23 -10.87
C LYS A 342 -0.45 24.81 -10.00
N SER A 343 -1.15 23.76 -10.42
CA SER A 343 -2.28 23.19 -9.68
C SER A 343 -1.83 21.93 -8.94
N ASP A 344 -1.26 22.12 -7.75
CA ASP A 344 -0.76 21.03 -6.91
C ASP A 344 -1.87 20.03 -6.54
N ALA A 345 -1.50 18.75 -6.42
CA ALA A 345 -2.40 17.69 -5.97
C ALA A 345 -2.31 17.50 -4.45
N VAL A 346 -3.39 17.03 -3.84
CA VAL A 346 -3.46 16.63 -2.43
C VAL A 346 -3.52 15.11 -2.36
N LEU A 347 -2.68 14.52 -1.50
CA LEU A 347 -2.63 13.10 -1.22
C LEU A 347 -3.66 12.72 -0.15
N LEU A 348 -4.37 11.62 -0.40
CA LEU A 348 -5.29 11.01 0.55
C LEU A 348 -4.82 9.58 0.79
N THR A 349 -4.13 9.36 1.91
CA THR A 349 -3.36 8.13 2.19
C THR A 349 -3.67 7.55 3.58
N GLN A 350 -4.82 7.89 4.16
CA GLN A 350 -5.20 7.49 5.53
C GLN A 350 -5.26 5.97 5.73
N GLY A 351 -5.50 5.18 4.67
CA GLY A 351 -5.49 3.72 4.74
C GLY A 351 -4.12 3.08 4.48
N MET A 352 -3.04 3.88 4.40
CA MET A 352 -1.68 3.37 4.21
C MET A 352 -0.93 3.27 5.54
N ASP A 353 -0.26 2.14 5.75
CA ASP A 353 0.62 1.93 6.90
C ASP A 353 2.04 2.48 6.68
N GLN A 354 2.37 2.90 5.46
CA GLN A 354 3.68 3.42 5.09
C GLN A 354 3.52 4.70 4.28
N PRO A 355 4.52 5.60 4.28
CA PRO A 355 4.50 6.78 3.42
C PRO A 355 4.28 6.40 1.95
N PRO A 356 3.55 7.22 1.17
CA PRO A 356 3.14 6.90 -0.19
C PRO A 356 4.26 7.14 -1.21
N PHE A 357 5.53 7.05 -0.82
CA PHE A 357 6.65 7.35 -1.71
C PHE A 357 7.66 6.20 -1.73
N LYS A 358 8.16 5.90 -2.93
CA LYS A 358 9.19 4.88 -3.18
C LYS A 358 10.15 5.37 -4.26
N PRO A 359 11.35 4.77 -4.41
CA PRO A 359 12.20 5.00 -5.58
C PRO A 359 11.41 4.90 -6.89
N GLY A 360 11.53 5.94 -7.72
CA GLY A 360 10.86 6.07 -9.01
C GLY A 360 11.70 5.58 -10.17
N ARG A 361 11.15 5.75 -11.37
CA ARG A 361 11.90 5.64 -12.63
C ARG A 361 12.81 6.87 -12.81
N VAL A 362 12.35 8.04 -12.36
CA VAL A 362 13.12 9.28 -12.26
C VAL A 362 12.95 9.78 -10.82
N GLY A 363 14.02 9.80 -10.04
CA GLY A 363 13.94 10.23 -8.63
C GLY A 363 12.97 9.37 -7.77
N SER A 364 11.81 9.93 -7.43
CA SER A 364 10.80 9.33 -6.53
C SER A 364 9.49 9.05 -7.27
N SER A 365 8.72 8.08 -6.78
CA SER A 365 7.40 7.74 -7.31
C SER A 365 6.35 7.73 -6.22
N LEU A 366 5.11 7.95 -6.63
CA LEU A 366 3.93 7.80 -5.79
C LEU A 366 3.56 6.32 -5.74
N TYR A 367 3.62 5.73 -4.55
CA TYR A 367 3.16 4.38 -4.30
C TYR A 367 1.73 4.39 -3.75
N LEU A 368 0.85 3.60 -4.37
CA LEU A 368 -0.54 3.44 -3.99
C LEU A 368 -0.82 1.96 -3.71
N GLY A 369 -1.41 1.67 -2.54
CA GLY A 369 -1.62 0.31 -2.04
C GLY A 369 -2.86 -0.41 -2.58
N GLY A 370 -3.50 0.11 -3.64
CA GLY A 370 -4.67 -0.53 -4.24
C GLY A 370 -5.96 -0.44 -3.41
N PRO A 371 -6.95 -1.29 -3.71
CA PRO A 371 -8.28 -1.23 -3.09
C PRO A 371 -8.30 -1.40 -1.57
N GLY A 372 -7.31 -2.08 -0.98
CA GLY A 372 -7.21 -2.25 0.46
C GLY A 372 -6.73 -0.99 1.20
N ALA A 373 -5.93 -0.16 0.54
CA ALA A 373 -5.34 1.05 1.12
C ALA A 373 -6.19 2.30 0.90
N LEU A 374 -7.09 2.28 -0.09
CA LEU A 374 -7.97 3.40 -0.46
C LEU A 374 -7.20 4.71 -0.73
N ALA A 375 -5.95 4.59 -1.20
CA ALA A 375 -5.04 5.71 -1.35
C ALA A 375 -5.05 6.27 -2.78
N TYR A 376 -5.02 7.60 -2.90
CA TYR A 376 -5.01 8.30 -4.18
C TYR A 376 -4.54 9.75 -4.01
N ALA A 377 -4.33 10.45 -5.13
CA ALA A 377 -4.16 11.90 -5.14
C ALA A 377 -5.31 12.59 -5.88
N LYS A 378 -5.61 13.82 -5.48
CA LYS A 378 -6.64 14.65 -6.09
C LYS A 378 -6.01 15.97 -6.53
N VAL A 379 -6.14 16.30 -7.80
CA VAL A 379 -5.84 17.64 -8.32
C VAL A 379 -7.11 18.49 -8.20
N PRO A 380 -7.21 19.39 -7.20
CA PRO A 380 -8.32 20.32 -7.09
C PRO A 380 -8.28 21.33 -8.24
N ASN A 381 -9.44 21.87 -8.60
CA ASN A 381 -9.57 22.92 -9.61
C ASN A 381 -8.94 22.58 -10.98
N TYR A 382 -8.97 21.30 -11.36
CA TYR A 382 -8.51 20.89 -12.67
C TYR A 382 -9.28 21.64 -13.76
N GLN A 383 -8.55 22.32 -14.64
CA GLN A 383 -9.13 23.00 -15.79
C GLN A 383 -9.07 22.05 -17.00
N PRO A 384 -10.16 21.82 -17.72
CA PRO A 384 -10.08 21.07 -18.98
C PRO A 384 -9.16 21.75 -20.00
N ILE A 385 -8.52 20.96 -20.87
CA ILE A 385 -7.77 21.46 -22.04
C ILE A 385 -8.76 21.80 -23.16
N ASP A 386 -8.70 22.99 -23.71
CA ASP A 386 -9.67 23.51 -24.70
C ASP A 386 -9.09 23.69 -26.12
N THR A 387 -7.84 23.31 -26.34
CA THR A 387 -7.16 23.36 -27.65
C THR A 387 -7.73 22.34 -28.65
N GLY A 388 -8.40 21.30 -28.15
CA GLY A 388 -8.83 20.13 -28.92
C GLY A 388 -7.72 19.09 -29.11
N GLU A 389 -6.54 19.33 -28.57
CA GLU A 389 -5.41 18.41 -28.54
C GLU A 389 -5.00 18.14 -27.10
N ILE A 390 -4.54 16.92 -26.81
CA ILE A 390 -3.98 16.60 -25.49
C ILE A 390 -2.94 15.49 -25.64
N THR A 391 -1.93 15.52 -24.78
CA THR A 391 -1.12 14.34 -24.48
C THR A 391 -1.10 14.14 -22.99
N VAL A 392 -1.32 12.91 -22.53
CA VAL A 392 -1.11 12.52 -21.14
C VAL A 392 -0.15 11.34 -21.13
N CYS A 393 0.91 11.42 -20.33
CA CYS A 393 1.87 10.34 -20.18
C CYS A 393 2.33 10.19 -18.72
N ALA A 394 2.74 8.98 -18.37
CA ALA A 394 3.32 8.66 -17.07
C ALA A 394 4.22 7.43 -17.17
N TRP A 395 5.14 7.29 -16.22
CA TRP A 395 5.75 6.02 -15.89
C TRP A 395 4.89 5.30 -14.85
N VAL A 396 4.61 4.02 -15.08
CA VAL A 396 3.82 3.20 -14.16
C VAL A 396 4.50 1.86 -13.91
N LYS A 397 4.41 1.37 -12.68
CA LYS A 397 4.86 0.03 -12.28
C LYS A 397 3.76 -0.62 -11.47
N ALA A 398 2.93 -1.41 -12.13
CA ALA A 398 1.80 -2.09 -11.50
C ALA A 398 2.27 -3.28 -10.66
N GLU A 399 1.70 -3.44 -9.46
CA GLU A 399 1.92 -4.61 -8.60
C GLU A 399 0.76 -5.60 -8.68
N SER A 400 -0.44 -5.11 -8.99
CA SER A 400 -1.60 -5.91 -9.33
C SER A 400 -2.41 -5.21 -10.42
N ARG A 401 -3.56 -5.79 -10.81
CA ARG A 401 -4.46 -5.23 -11.83
C ARG A 401 -5.88 -5.10 -11.31
N PRO A 402 -6.15 -4.17 -10.37
CA PRO A 402 -7.52 -3.94 -9.91
C PRO A 402 -8.38 -3.50 -11.09
N ALA A 403 -9.63 -3.96 -11.13
CA ALA A 403 -10.53 -3.57 -12.19
C ALA A 403 -10.71 -2.05 -12.20
N TRP A 404 -10.62 -1.47 -13.40
CA TRP A 404 -10.77 -0.03 -13.62
C TRP A 404 -9.74 0.85 -12.89
N ALA A 405 -8.60 0.29 -12.47
CA ALA A 405 -7.53 1.03 -11.81
C ALA A 405 -7.11 2.25 -12.64
N ALA A 406 -7.19 3.45 -12.07
CA ALA A 406 -6.94 4.69 -12.78
C ALA A 406 -5.49 5.16 -12.60
N ILE A 407 -4.82 5.54 -13.68
CA ILE A 407 -3.55 6.27 -13.61
C ILE A 407 -3.87 7.76 -13.40
N ALA A 408 -4.65 8.33 -14.32
CA ALA A 408 -5.19 9.68 -14.23
C ALA A 408 -6.62 9.71 -14.78
N LYS A 409 -7.53 10.44 -14.13
CA LYS A 409 -8.95 10.43 -14.47
C LYS A 409 -9.62 11.76 -14.24
N HIS A 410 -10.06 12.38 -15.33
CA HIS A 410 -10.96 13.52 -15.34
C HIS A 410 -12.29 13.07 -15.96
N TRP A 411 -13.04 12.26 -15.20
CA TRP A 411 -14.25 11.58 -15.66
C TRP A 411 -15.24 11.30 -14.52
N SER A 412 -16.49 11.70 -14.69
CA SER A 412 -17.56 11.47 -13.69
C SER A 412 -18.87 10.94 -14.28
N ILE A 413 -18.86 10.38 -15.50
CA ILE A 413 -20.03 9.66 -16.00
C ILE A 413 -20.22 8.39 -15.19
N GLU A 414 -21.46 8.20 -14.74
CA GLU A 414 -21.99 7.00 -14.13
C GLU A 414 -23.13 6.49 -14.98
N PHE A 415 -23.42 5.19 -14.94
CA PHE A 415 -24.67 4.67 -15.47
C PHE A 415 -25.57 4.29 -14.30
N ASP A 416 -26.83 4.70 -14.33
CA ASP A 416 -27.82 4.25 -13.35
C ASP A 416 -28.23 2.79 -13.59
N LEU A 417 -29.13 2.26 -12.76
CA LEU A 417 -29.63 0.88 -12.90
C LEU A 417 -30.45 0.66 -14.19
N GLN A 418 -30.83 1.73 -14.89
CA GLN A 418 -31.50 1.70 -16.18
C GLN A 418 -30.49 1.81 -17.35
N GLY A 419 -29.21 2.01 -17.05
CA GLY A 419 -28.15 2.20 -18.04
C GLY A 419 -28.06 3.63 -18.58
N GLU A 420 -28.76 4.59 -17.97
CA GLU A 420 -28.73 5.98 -18.41
C GLU A 420 -27.55 6.72 -17.77
N PRO A 421 -26.86 7.60 -18.52
CA PRO A 421 -25.73 8.34 -18.00
C PRO A 421 -26.19 9.35 -16.93
N SER A 422 -25.77 9.16 -15.69
CA SER A 422 -25.88 10.10 -14.59
C SER A 422 -24.48 10.67 -14.28
N GLY A 423 -24.23 11.97 -14.46
CA GLY A 423 -22.90 12.53 -14.16
C GLY A 423 -22.54 13.75 -15.00
N LEU A 424 -21.40 14.38 -14.70
CA LEU A 424 -20.99 15.66 -15.30
C LEU A 424 -20.09 15.50 -16.54
N GLY A 425 -19.89 14.29 -17.07
CA GLY A 425 -18.98 14.11 -18.20
C GLY A 425 -17.51 14.14 -17.78
N GLY A 426 -16.62 14.51 -18.71
CA GLY A 426 -15.18 14.55 -18.50
C GLY A 426 -14.40 14.58 -19.82
N GLN A 427 -13.07 14.68 -19.71
CA GLN A 427 -12.18 14.66 -20.88
C GLN A 427 -11.60 13.27 -21.12
N PHE A 428 -11.15 12.58 -20.07
CA PHE A 428 -10.53 11.28 -20.22
C PHE A 428 -10.60 10.39 -18.97
N HIS A 429 -10.59 9.09 -19.23
CA HIS A 429 -10.17 8.03 -18.32
C HIS A 429 -8.92 7.38 -18.90
N PHE A 430 -7.85 7.28 -18.10
CA PHE A 430 -6.63 6.59 -18.48
C PHE A 430 -6.21 5.63 -17.37
N GLY A 431 -6.11 4.33 -17.69
CA GLY A 431 -5.91 3.30 -16.68
C GLY A 431 -6.03 1.88 -17.20
N LEU A 432 -6.44 0.97 -16.32
CA LEU A 432 -6.64 -0.45 -16.62
C LEU A 432 -8.11 -0.75 -16.92
N HIS A 433 -8.33 -1.69 -17.82
CA HIS A 433 -9.66 -2.16 -18.19
C HIS A 433 -10.03 -3.47 -17.49
N GLU A 434 -11.20 -3.47 -16.84
CA GLU A 434 -11.86 -4.65 -16.25
C GLU A 434 -10.91 -5.64 -15.56
N PHE A 435 -11.19 -6.94 -15.63
CA PHE A 435 -10.58 -7.97 -14.78
C PHE A 435 -9.20 -8.43 -15.28
N LEU A 436 -8.92 -8.28 -16.59
CA LEU A 436 -7.62 -8.65 -17.16
C LEU A 436 -6.57 -7.55 -16.95
N GLY A 437 -7.01 -6.29 -16.84
CA GLY A 437 -6.16 -5.13 -16.62
C GLY A 437 -5.21 -4.86 -17.79
N ASP A 438 -5.73 -4.90 -19.02
CA ASP A 438 -5.07 -4.29 -20.16
C ASP A 438 -5.15 -2.76 -20.08
N LEU A 439 -4.20 -2.06 -20.70
CA LEU A 439 -4.20 -0.60 -20.73
C LEU A 439 -5.37 -0.08 -21.59
N GLU A 440 -6.11 0.89 -21.08
CA GLU A 440 -7.22 1.55 -21.76
C GLU A 440 -7.13 3.07 -21.63
N VAL A 441 -7.60 3.73 -22.69
CA VAL A 441 -7.99 5.13 -22.65
C VAL A 441 -9.41 5.27 -23.18
N GLN A 442 -10.21 6.07 -22.48
CA GLN A 442 -11.49 6.57 -22.98
C GLN A 442 -11.42 8.09 -22.98
N VAL A 443 -11.78 8.74 -24.08
CA VAL A 443 -11.90 10.19 -24.18
C VAL A 443 -13.29 10.57 -24.65
N ARG A 444 -13.68 11.81 -24.36
CA ARG A 444 -14.91 12.39 -24.92
C ARG A 444 -14.55 13.40 -25.99
N ASP A 445 -15.05 13.20 -27.19
CA ASP A 445 -14.83 14.13 -28.30
C ASP A 445 -15.71 15.39 -28.17
N ARG A 446 -15.57 16.35 -29.08
CA ARG A 446 -16.38 17.59 -29.07
C ARG A 446 -17.87 17.36 -29.28
N ASN A 447 -18.26 16.24 -29.86
CA ASN A 447 -19.65 15.83 -30.07
C ASN A 447 -20.23 15.10 -28.86
N GLN A 448 -19.44 14.98 -27.79
CA GLN A 448 -19.76 14.27 -26.56
C GLN A 448 -19.82 12.74 -26.74
N GLU A 449 -19.29 12.22 -27.83
CA GLU A 449 -19.16 10.78 -28.06
C GLU A 449 -17.94 10.24 -27.30
N VAL A 450 -18.09 9.04 -26.74
CA VAL A 450 -16.98 8.35 -26.07
C VAL A 450 -16.20 7.56 -27.11
N VAL A 451 -14.91 7.86 -27.24
CA VAL A 451 -13.95 7.12 -28.06
C VAL A 451 -13.02 6.37 -27.13
N ALA A 452 -12.92 5.05 -27.30
CA ALA A 452 -12.13 4.18 -26.43
C ALA A 452 -11.10 3.38 -27.24
N LEU A 453 -9.91 3.19 -26.68
CA LEU A 453 -8.86 2.30 -27.20
C LEU A 453 -8.35 1.39 -26.09
N ARG A 454 -7.95 0.17 -26.48
CA ARG A 454 -7.48 -0.85 -25.55
C ARG A 454 -6.28 -1.60 -26.12
N GLU A 455 -5.39 -2.02 -25.23
CA GLU A 455 -4.25 -2.84 -25.59
C GLU A 455 -4.59 -4.32 -25.81
N LEU A 456 -5.64 -4.83 -25.14
CA LEU A 456 -6.05 -6.24 -25.18
C LEU A 456 -4.99 -7.23 -24.67
N GLN A 457 -3.89 -6.73 -24.11
CA GLN A 457 -2.87 -7.50 -23.41
C GLN A 457 -2.72 -6.94 -21.98
N PRO A 458 -2.71 -7.80 -20.95
CA PRO A 458 -2.55 -7.34 -19.58
C PRO A 458 -1.26 -6.53 -19.37
N LEU A 459 -1.34 -5.45 -18.59
CA LEU A 459 -0.17 -4.63 -18.27
C LEU A 459 0.87 -5.46 -17.49
N PRO A 460 2.16 -5.48 -17.87
CA PRO A 460 3.20 -6.20 -17.13
C PRO A 460 3.27 -5.77 -15.67
N LEU A 461 3.39 -6.74 -14.76
CA LEU A 461 3.56 -6.49 -13.33
C LEU A 461 5.04 -6.40 -12.97
N GLY A 462 5.37 -5.61 -11.94
CA GLY A 462 6.72 -5.52 -11.38
C GLY A 462 7.76 -4.90 -12.32
N GLN A 463 7.33 -4.27 -13.42
CA GLN A 463 8.20 -3.61 -14.39
C GLN A 463 7.70 -2.21 -14.70
N TRP A 464 8.62 -1.25 -14.84
CA TRP A 464 8.30 0.10 -15.29
C TRP A 464 7.84 0.07 -16.75
N GLN A 465 6.72 0.73 -17.03
CA GLN A 465 6.16 0.94 -18.36
C GLN A 465 5.92 2.44 -18.54
N HIS A 466 6.38 3.01 -19.65
CA HIS A 466 5.98 4.35 -20.05
C HIS A 466 4.69 4.27 -20.85
N VAL A 467 3.62 4.88 -20.38
CA VAL A 467 2.30 4.81 -21.02
C VAL A 467 1.85 6.21 -21.41
N ALA A 468 1.22 6.35 -22.57
CA ALA A 468 0.72 7.64 -23.02
C ALA A 468 -0.50 7.49 -23.93
N PHE A 469 -1.33 8.53 -23.97
CA PHE A 469 -2.30 8.71 -25.05
C PHE A 469 -2.20 10.10 -25.65
N VAL A 470 -2.54 10.22 -26.94
CA VAL A 470 -2.50 11.48 -27.70
C VAL A 470 -3.82 11.67 -28.43
N VAL A 471 -4.41 12.86 -28.29
CA VAL A 471 -5.46 13.35 -29.19
C VAL A 471 -4.86 14.49 -30.02
N ASP A 472 -4.86 14.32 -31.35
CA ASP A 472 -4.26 15.27 -32.31
C ASP A 472 -5.28 16.20 -32.99
N GLY A 473 -6.48 16.30 -32.41
CA GLY A 473 -7.61 17.03 -32.98
C GLY A 473 -8.44 16.22 -33.99
N SER A 474 -7.95 15.07 -34.46
CA SER A 474 -8.65 14.20 -35.43
C SER A 474 -8.63 12.70 -35.08
N HIS A 475 -7.64 12.27 -34.30
CA HIS A 475 -7.43 10.89 -33.89
C HIS A 475 -7.01 10.83 -32.43
N LEU A 476 -7.48 9.80 -31.74
CA LEU A 476 -6.96 9.30 -30.47
C LEU A 476 -5.96 8.19 -30.78
N ARG A 477 -4.83 8.17 -30.07
CA ARG A 477 -3.80 7.11 -30.14
C ARG A 477 -3.37 6.71 -28.75
N LEU A 478 -3.14 5.41 -28.55
CA LEU A 478 -2.63 4.83 -27.30
C LEU A 478 -1.20 4.32 -27.52
N TYR A 479 -0.29 4.55 -26.58
CA TYR A 479 1.12 4.19 -26.66
C TYR A 479 1.61 3.49 -25.39
N ARG A 480 2.53 2.55 -25.57
CA ARG A 480 3.34 1.95 -24.49
C ARG A 480 4.80 1.85 -24.93
N ASN A 481 5.69 2.32 -24.07
CA ASN A 481 7.14 2.40 -24.28
C ASN A 481 7.51 3.03 -25.63
N GLY A 482 6.82 4.13 -25.97
CA GLY A 482 7.04 4.89 -27.20
C GLY A 482 6.41 4.29 -28.46
N VAL A 483 5.86 3.06 -28.39
CA VAL A 483 5.25 2.36 -29.53
C VAL A 483 3.73 2.55 -29.52
N GLU A 484 3.16 2.87 -30.68
CA GLU A 484 1.69 2.97 -30.86
C GLU A 484 1.06 1.58 -30.75
N ILE A 485 0.04 1.46 -29.90
CA ILE A 485 -0.73 0.24 -29.66
C ILE A 485 -1.95 0.21 -30.58
N ASP A 486 -2.73 1.30 -30.59
CA ASP A 486 -3.99 1.39 -31.33
C ASP A 486 -4.34 2.85 -31.63
N SER A 487 -5.25 3.07 -32.58
CA SER A 487 -5.73 4.38 -32.97
C SER A 487 -7.19 4.37 -33.44
N ALA A 488 -7.91 5.46 -33.15
CA ALA A 488 -9.29 5.66 -33.60
C ALA A 488 -9.53 7.12 -33.96
N LYS A 489 -10.55 7.36 -34.80
CA LYS A 489 -11.00 8.72 -35.12
C LYS A 489 -11.58 9.39 -33.86
N CYS A 490 -11.20 10.63 -33.60
CA CYS A 490 -11.66 11.41 -32.46
C CYS A 490 -11.68 12.90 -32.83
N ASP A 491 -12.84 13.56 -32.81
CA ASP A 491 -12.95 14.97 -33.19
C ASP A 491 -12.70 15.91 -32.00
N GLY A 492 -11.43 16.17 -31.74
CA GLY A 492 -10.99 17.00 -30.62
C GLY A 492 -11.41 16.44 -29.26
N LEU A 493 -11.65 17.33 -28.29
CA LEU A 493 -12.01 16.97 -26.92
C LEU A 493 -13.17 17.81 -26.40
N ALA A 494 -14.03 17.18 -25.60
CA ALA A 494 -14.98 17.90 -24.76
C ALA A 494 -14.24 18.73 -23.71
N THR A 495 -14.87 19.81 -23.23
CA THR A 495 -14.25 20.76 -22.28
C THR A 495 -15.05 20.94 -20.99
N ASP A 496 -16.06 20.12 -20.77
CA ASP A 496 -16.85 20.01 -19.56
C ASP A 496 -16.44 18.77 -18.75
N GLY A 497 -16.82 18.75 -17.47
CA GLY A 497 -16.45 17.66 -16.58
C GLY A 497 -16.46 18.05 -15.09
N PRO A 498 -15.97 17.13 -14.25
CA PRO A 498 -15.75 17.40 -12.83
C PRO A 498 -14.76 18.55 -12.62
N LYS A 499 -14.80 19.20 -11.46
CA LYS A 499 -13.86 20.29 -11.11
C LYS A 499 -12.50 19.77 -10.61
N SER A 500 -12.28 18.47 -10.63
CA SER A 500 -11.10 17.84 -10.08
C SER A 500 -10.73 16.63 -10.91
N MET A 501 -9.44 16.31 -10.91
CA MET A 501 -8.89 15.12 -11.52
C MET A 501 -8.36 14.20 -10.42
N GLY A 502 -8.63 12.90 -10.53
CA GLY A 502 -8.02 11.88 -9.69
C GLY A 502 -6.73 11.35 -10.31
N ILE A 503 -5.73 11.11 -9.48
CA ILE A 503 -4.53 10.34 -9.80
C ILE A 503 -4.61 9.09 -8.93
N GLY A 504 -4.61 7.90 -9.53
CA GLY A 504 -4.75 6.66 -8.78
C GLY A 504 -6.18 6.25 -8.43
N ALA A 505 -7.21 7.06 -8.73
CA ALA A 505 -8.61 6.73 -8.47
C ALA A 505 -9.60 7.55 -9.32
N LYS A 506 -10.84 7.09 -9.42
CA LYS A 506 -12.02 7.82 -9.91
C LYS A 506 -12.66 8.59 -8.75
N LEU A 507 -12.88 9.88 -8.97
CA LEU A 507 -13.62 10.73 -8.02
C LEU A 507 -15.13 10.62 -8.24
N SER A 508 -15.89 10.83 -7.18
CA SER A 508 -17.35 11.01 -7.24
C SER A 508 -17.72 12.23 -8.10
N PRO A 509 -18.94 12.32 -8.65
CA PRO A 509 -19.34 13.46 -9.50
C PRO A 509 -19.23 14.84 -8.83
N ASP A 510 -19.46 14.93 -7.52
CA ASP A 510 -19.28 16.15 -6.72
C ASP A 510 -17.81 16.39 -6.30
N CYS A 511 -16.92 15.45 -6.63
CA CYS A 511 -15.49 15.47 -6.37
C CYS A 511 -15.10 15.51 -4.89
N THR A 512 -15.99 15.12 -3.97
CA THR A 512 -15.71 15.16 -2.53
C THR A 512 -14.95 13.92 -2.05
N GLU A 513 -15.21 12.77 -2.68
CA GLU A 513 -14.63 11.47 -2.35
C GLU A 513 -14.35 10.66 -3.62
N THR A 514 -13.99 9.38 -3.49
CA THR A 514 -13.92 8.46 -4.63
C THR A 514 -15.30 7.95 -5.02
N ASP A 515 -15.50 7.58 -6.28
CA ASP A 515 -16.76 6.98 -6.74
C ASP A 515 -17.08 5.72 -5.91
N PRO A 516 -18.23 5.66 -5.21
CA PRO A 516 -18.54 4.59 -4.27
C PRO A 516 -18.86 3.25 -4.96
N ARG A 517 -19.16 3.26 -6.26
CA ARG A 517 -19.52 2.06 -7.02
C ARG A 517 -18.29 1.46 -7.69
N ASN A 518 -17.43 2.32 -8.22
CA ASN A 518 -16.19 1.87 -8.86
C ASN A 518 -15.08 2.93 -8.73
N PRO A 519 -14.37 2.94 -7.59
CA PRO A 519 -13.34 3.93 -7.32
C PRO A 519 -12.07 3.67 -8.14
N GLY A 520 -11.84 2.46 -8.66
CA GLY A 520 -10.70 2.16 -9.53
C GLY A 520 -9.34 2.50 -8.92
N TYR A 521 -9.08 2.03 -7.70
CA TYR A 521 -7.80 2.28 -7.00
C TYR A 521 -6.62 1.62 -7.70
N TRP A 522 -5.58 2.40 -8.01
CA TRP A 522 -4.31 1.90 -8.52
C TRP A 522 -3.51 1.15 -7.45
N GLN A 523 -2.90 0.03 -7.84
CA GLN A 523 -1.98 -0.71 -6.99
C GLN A 523 -0.60 -0.81 -7.63
N GLY A 524 0.36 -0.08 -7.08
CA GLY A 524 1.72 0.01 -7.57
C GLY A 524 2.20 1.46 -7.58
N ARG A 525 3.09 1.78 -8.52
CA ARG A 525 3.78 3.09 -8.58
C ARG A 525 3.39 3.89 -9.81
N ILE A 526 3.28 5.19 -9.64
CA ILE A 526 3.11 6.19 -10.70
C ILE A 526 4.24 7.21 -10.54
N ASP A 527 4.84 7.60 -11.66
CA ASP A 527 5.95 8.54 -11.71
C ASP A 527 5.86 9.42 -12.96
N GLU A 528 6.39 10.65 -12.88
CA GLU A 528 6.48 11.62 -13.98
C GLU A 528 5.16 11.82 -14.75
N LEU A 529 4.03 11.96 -14.05
CA LEU A 529 2.72 12.19 -14.69
C LEU A 529 2.69 13.59 -15.31
N ALA A 530 2.53 13.66 -16.63
CA ALA A 530 2.51 14.92 -17.36
C ALA A 530 1.30 15.04 -18.27
N ILE A 531 0.78 16.27 -18.41
CA ILE A 531 -0.32 16.64 -19.29
C ILE A 531 0.12 17.82 -20.16
N PHE A 532 -0.03 17.67 -21.47
CA PHE A 532 0.25 18.69 -22.49
C PHE A 532 -1.03 19.12 -23.17
N ASP A 533 -1.13 20.40 -23.54
CA ASP A 533 -2.24 20.99 -24.30
C ASP A 533 -2.05 20.88 -25.83
N ARG A 534 -1.13 20.01 -26.26
CA ARG A 534 -0.77 19.73 -27.64
C ARG A 534 -0.57 18.24 -27.86
N ALA A 535 -0.62 17.82 -29.11
CA ALA A 535 -0.19 16.49 -29.49
C ALA A 535 1.34 16.37 -29.50
N LEU A 536 1.89 15.48 -28.68
CA LEU A 536 3.29 15.05 -28.81
C LEU A 536 3.43 14.12 -30.01
N THR A 537 4.55 14.25 -30.70
CA THR A 537 4.92 13.38 -31.81
C THR A 537 5.38 12.00 -31.32
N PRO A 538 5.27 10.94 -32.14
CA PRO A 538 5.81 9.62 -31.79
C PRO A 538 7.31 9.65 -31.43
N ALA A 539 8.08 10.54 -32.05
CA ALA A 539 9.50 10.71 -31.75
C ALA A 539 9.73 11.33 -30.37
N GLU A 540 8.93 12.32 -29.96
CA GLU A 540 8.99 12.88 -28.60
C GLU A 540 8.63 11.81 -27.54
N LEU A 541 7.59 11.00 -27.78
CA LEU A 541 7.17 9.93 -26.88
C LEU A 541 8.22 8.81 -26.76
N THR A 542 8.83 8.42 -27.87
CA THR A 542 9.94 7.46 -27.88
C THR A 542 11.11 8.00 -27.05
N ARG A 543 11.48 9.27 -27.29
CA ARG A 543 12.58 9.94 -26.59
C ARG A 543 12.33 10.00 -25.07
N LEU A 544 11.10 10.30 -24.64
CA LEU A 544 10.70 10.26 -23.22
C LEU A 544 10.89 8.86 -22.62
N SER A 545 10.42 7.82 -23.32
CA SER A 545 10.53 6.44 -22.83
C SER A 545 11.97 5.92 -22.75
N GLU A 546 12.87 6.39 -23.63
CA GLU A 546 14.27 5.91 -23.69
C GLU A 546 15.24 6.71 -22.81
N THR A 547 14.92 7.98 -22.50
CA THR A 547 15.86 8.86 -21.77
C THR A 547 15.79 8.71 -20.25
N ALA A 548 14.70 8.14 -19.72
CA ALA A 548 14.59 7.92 -18.29
C ALA A 548 15.68 6.91 -17.81
N PRO A 549 16.39 7.20 -16.70
CA PRO A 549 17.46 6.34 -16.21
C PRO A 549 16.96 4.92 -15.92
N GLN A 550 17.88 3.94 -16.03
CA GLN A 550 17.54 2.52 -15.89
C GLN A 550 17.22 2.12 -14.46
#